data_AF-A0A0P4R7B1-F1
#
_entry.id   AF-A0A0P4R7B1-F1
#
_cell.length_a   1.000
_cell.length_b   1.000
_cell.length_c   1.000
_cell.angle_alpha   90.00
_cell.angle_beta   90.00
_cell.angle_gamma   90.00
#
_symmetry.space_group_name_H-M   'P 1'
#
loop_
_entity.id
_entity.type
_entity.pdbx_description
1 polymer ?
#
loop_
_entity_poly.entity_id
_entity_poly.type
_entity_poly.pdbx_seq_one_letter_code
_entity_poly.pdbx_strand_id
1 'polypeptide(L)'
;MIPDNGTGDCVAHSATTTTCTFTLTMNPRIDPQDNTTAGIWKVTAGATGNDWDHAIKDVAATVKVRRYTELTVNASPEPVKKGKTLAVTGNLTRANWETYKYADYTGQPVKLQFRKKGTNTYTTVKTVTTGNDGALKTTVKAATDGYWRWSFAGTSTTSTATAPGDYVDVR
;
A
#
# COMPACT_ATOMS: atom_id res chain seq x y z
N MET A 1 -11.74 -9.86 -15.46
CA MET A 1 -10.73 -9.04 -16.16
C MET A 1 -9.94 -9.95 -17.10
N ILE A 2 -9.50 -9.41 -18.23
CA ILE A 2 -8.62 -10.08 -19.20
C ILE A 2 -7.34 -9.25 -19.38
N PRO A 3 -6.22 -9.85 -19.81
CA PRO A 3 -5.01 -9.10 -20.15
C PRO A 3 -5.24 -8.11 -21.30
N ASP A 4 -4.46 -7.03 -21.32
CA ASP A 4 -4.50 -6.03 -22.39
C ASP A 4 -4.07 -6.64 -23.74
N ASN A 5 -3.10 -7.57 -23.69
CA ASN A 5 -2.67 -8.41 -24.80
C ASN A 5 -3.07 -9.86 -24.55
N GLY A 6 -4.09 -10.35 -25.27
CA GLY A 6 -4.65 -11.69 -25.10
C GLY A 6 -3.73 -12.85 -25.51
N THR A 7 -2.67 -12.57 -26.29
CA THR A 7 -1.65 -13.57 -26.66
C THR A 7 -0.42 -13.52 -25.77
N GLY A 8 -0.28 -12.45 -24.97
CA GLY A 8 0.88 -12.21 -24.11
C GLY A 8 2.18 -11.98 -24.89
N ASP A 9 3.23 -11.66 -24.16
CA ASP A 9 4.60 -11.57 -24.67
C ASP A 9 5.30 -12.91 -24.39
N CYS A 10 5.42 -13.75 -25.42
CA CYS A 10 5.89 -15.11 -25.32
C CYS A 10 7.35 -15.28 -25.76
N VAL A 11 8.13 -16.00 -24.96
CA VAL A 11 9.51 -16.39 -25.25
C VAL A 11 9.61 -17.91 -25.24
N ALA A 12 9.97 -18.51 -26.37
CA ALA A 12 10.25 -19.93 -26.47
C ALA A 12 11.60 -20.26 -25.79
N HIS A 13 11.62 -21.32 -24.99
CA HIS A 13 12.83 -21.80 -24.33
C HIS A 13 13.30 -23.15 -24.88
N SER A 14 12.37 -24.00 -25.30
CA SER A 14 12.63 -25.31 -25.91
C SER A 14 11.50 -25.69 -26.86
N ALA A 15 11.63 -26.84 -27.52
CA ALA A 15 10.56 -27.40 -28.36
C ALA A 15 9.25 -27.66 -27.61
N THR A 16 9.28 -27.75 -26.27
CA THR A 16 8.12 -28.08 -25.42
C THR A 16 7.86 -27.05 -24.32
N THR A 17 8.57 -25.92 -24.30
CA THR A 17 8.46 -24.94 -23.21
C THR A 17 8.53 -23.52 -23.74
N THR A 18 7.51 -22.75 -23.41
CA THR A 18 7.37 -21.33 -23.71
C THR A 18 6.89 -20.61 -22.46
N THR A 19 7.45 -19.45 -22.17
CA THR A 19 6.96 -18.56 -21.10
C THR A 19 6.27 -17.37 -21.74
N CYS A 20 5.01 -17.13 -21.38
CA CYS A 20 4.26 -15.96 -21.82
C CYS A 20 3.99 -15.02 -20.64
N THR A 21 4.29 -13.74 -20.83
CA THR A 21 4.02 -12.69 -19.84
C THR A 21 2.76 -11.94 -20.25
N PHE A 22 1.86 -11.74 -19.29
CA PHE A 22 0.62 -11.01 -19.49
C PHE A 22 0.57 -9.83 -18.51
N THR A 23 0.17 -8.68 -19.02
CA THR A 23 -0.11 -7.49 -18.21
C THR A 23 -1.61 -7.32 -18.08
N LEU A 24 -2.10 -7.26 -16.84
CA LEU A 24 -3.47 -6.91 -16.53
C LEU A 24 -3.46 -5.53 -15.88
N THR A 25 -4.03 -4.55 -16.57
CA THR A 25 -4.16 -3.18 -16.05
C THR A 25 -5.56 -3.01 -15.47
N MET A 26 -5.64 -2.53 -14.23
CA MET A 26 -6.92 -2.21 -13.57
C MET A 26 -7.10 -0.69 -13.51
N ASN A 27 -8.06 -0.17 -14.24
CA ASN A 27 -8.56 1.19 -14.11
C ASN A 27 -9.53 1.27 -12.91
N PRO A 28 -9.17 1.94 -11.81
CA PRO A 28 -9.96 1.96 -10.58
C PRO A 28 -11.29 2.71 -10.70
N ARG A 29 -11.57 3.35 -11.85
CA ARG A 29 -12.85 4.04 -12.14
C ARG A 29 -13.79 3.22 -13.03
N ILE A 30 -13.31 2.13 -13.62
CA ILE A 30 -14.06 1.36 -14.63
C ILE A 30 -14.15 -0.11 -14.24
N ASP A 31 -13.02 -0.72 -13.86
CA ASP A 31 -12.94 -2.17 -13.71
C ASP A 31 -13.49 -2.71 -12.39
N PRO A 32 -13.27 -2.06 -11.23
CA PRO A 32 -13.91 -2.49 -10.00
C PRO A 32 -15.41 -2.20 -10.04
N GLN A 33 -16.23 -3.19 -9.70
CA GLN A 33 -17.67 -3.00 -9.57
C GLN A 33 -17.99 -2.14 -8.34
N ASP A 34 -17.31 -2.43 -7.24
CA ASP A 34 -17.47 -1.78 -5.95
C ASP A 34 -16.26 -2.10 -5.05
N ASN A 35 -16.31 -1.66 -3.80
CA ASN A 35 -15.26 -1.92 -2.81
C ASN A 35 -15.05 -3.41 -2.46
N THR A 36 -16.03 -4.29 -2.75
CA THR A 36 -15.95 -5.74 -2.51
C THR A 36 -15.10 -6.46 -3.55
N THR A 37 -14.79 -5.80 -4.66
CA THR A 37 -13.82 -6.26 -5.67
C THR A 37 -12.44 -6.53 -5.04
N ALA A 38 -12.09 -5.87 -3.93
CA ALA A 38 -10.84 -6.10 -3.23
C ALA A 38 -10.87 -7.42 -2.47
N GLY A 39 -9.86 -8.26 -2.67
CA GLY A 39 -9.80 -9.59 -2.09
C GLY A 39 -8.74 -10.47 -2.72
N ILE A 40 -8.91 -11.78 -2.54
CA ILE A 40 -8.06 -12.78 -3.18
C ILE A 40 -8.72 -13.18 -4.50
N TRP A 41 -8.03 -12.90 -5.58
CA TRP A 41 -8.44 -13.28 -6.93
C TRP A 41 -7.75 -14.58 -7.31
N LYS A 42 -8.45 -15.40 -8.09
CA LYS A 42 -7.92 -16.60 -8.72
C LYS A 42 -7.58 -16.26 -10.17
N VAL A 43 -6.40 -16.67 -10.62
CA VAL A 43 -5.96 -16.48 -12.01
C VAL A 43 -6.14 -17.81 -12.72
N THR A 44 -6.97 -17.82 -13.76
CA THR A 44 -7.10 -18.93 -14.70
C THR A 44 -6.09 -18.77 -15.81
N ALA A 45 -5.41 -19.85 -16.19
CA ALA A 45 -4.50 -19.87 -17.33
C ALA A 45 -4.97 -20.89 -18.36
N GLY A 46 -4.98 -20.49 -19.63
CA GLY A 46 -5.23 -21.37 -20.76
C GLY A 46 -4.04 -21.34 -21.72
N ALA A 47 -3.74 -22.48 -22.32
CA ALA A 47 -2.79 -22.60 -23.41
C ALA A 47 -3.44 -23.38 -24.55
N THR A 48 -3.22 -22.93 -25.78
CA THR A 48 -3.71 -23.57 -27.00
C THR A 48 -2.52 -23.87 -27.90
N GLY A 49 -2.39 -25.14 -28.32
CA GLY A 49 -1.40 -25.60 -29.28
C GLY A 49 -1.78 -25.26 -30.73
N ASN A 50 -0.82 -25.38 -31.64
CA ASN A 50 -1.03 -25.14 -33.07
C ASN A 50 -1.94 -26.19 -33.73
N ASP A 51 -2.11 -27.34 -33.11
CA ASP A 51 -3.03 -28.42 -33.49
C ASP A 51 -4.44 -28.24 -32.90
N TRP A 52 -4.71 -27.09 -32.28
CA TRP A 52 -5.96 -26.74 -31.59
C TRP A 52 -6.23 -27.50 -30.30
N ASP A 53 -5.28 -28.31 -29.82
CA ASP A 53 -5.38 -28.87 -28.48
C ASP A 53 -5.23 -27.77 -27.44
N HIS A 54 -5.91 -27.90 -26.30
CA HIS A 54 -5.86 -26.88 -25.26
C HIS A 54 -5.82 -27.47 -23.85
N ALA A 55 -5.11 -26.76 -22.99
CA ALA A 55 -5.05 -27.05 -21.57
C ALA A 55 -5.51 -25.82 -20.79
N ILE A 56 -6.42 -26.03 -19.85
CA ILE A 56 -6.90 -24.98 -18.93
C ILE A 56 -6.54 -25.39 -17.51
N LYS A 57 -6.05 -24.41 -16.76
CA LYS A 57 -5.82 -24.52 -15.32
C LYS A 57 -6.65 -23.45 -14.62
N ASP A 58 -7.74 -23.89 -14.00
CA ASP A 58 -8.74 -23.01 -13.36
C ASP A 58 -8.13 -22.08 -12.31
N VAL A 59 -7.20 -22.60 -11.50
CA VAL A 59 -6.43 -21.83 -10.52
C VAL A 59 -4.95 -22.04 -10.76
N ALA A 60 -4.41 -21.27 -11.70
CA ALA A 60 -2.99 -21.23 -11.98
C ALA A 60 -2.21 -20.45 -10.90
N ALA A 61 -2.82 -19.39 -10.36
CA ALA A 61 -2.26 -18.58 -9.28
C ALA A 61 -3.35 -17.89 -8.46
N THR A 62 -2.95 -17.27 -7.34
CA THR A 62 -3.81 -16.34 -6.60
C THR A 62 -3.08 -15.01 -6.42
N VAL A 63 -3.84 -13.91 -6.45
CA VAL A 63 -3.31 -12.55 -6.28
C VAL A 63 -4.21 -11.76 -5.33
N LYS A 64 -3.62 -10.87 -4.53
CA LYS A 64 -4.37 -9.96 -3.67
C LYS A 64 -4.62 -8.66 -4.43
N VAL A 65 -5.88 -8.38 -4.73
CA VAL A 65 -6.30 -7.07 -5.21
C VAL A 65 -6.72 -6.24 -4.01
N ARG A 66 -6.08 -5.08 -3.84
CA ARG A 66 -6.23 -4.23 -2.65
C ARG A 66 -6.57 -2.82 -3.06
N ARG A 67 -7.35 -2.16 -2.22
CA ARG A 67 -7.60 -0.72 -2.31
C ARG A 67 -6.36 0.04 -1.87
N TYR A 68 -5.96 1.01 -2.69
CA TYR A 68 -4.79 1.84 -2.42
C TYR A 68 -4.99 2.72 -1.19
N THR A 69 -3.92 3.07 -0.49
CA THR A 69 -3.93 3.90 0.73
C THR A 69 -2.95 5.05 0.63
N GLU A 70 -3.36 6.19 1.18
CA GLU A 70 -2.50 7.36 1.35
C GLU A 70 -2.32 7.63 2.84
N LEU A 71 -1.11 8.07 3.21
CA LEU A 71 -0.74 8.31 4.59
C LEU A 71 0.15 9.55 4.68
N THR A 72 -0.26 10.51 5.48
CA THR A 72 0.48 11.76 5.71
C THR A 72 1.11 11.79 7.10
N VAL A 73 2.09 12.66 7.29
CA VAL A 73 2.68 12.97 8.60
C VAL A 73 2.96 14.48 8.69
N ASN A 74 2.90 15.01 9.90
CA ASN A 74 3.39 16.33 10.25
C ASN A 74 3.82 16.30 11.73
N ALA A 75 5.03 16.72 12.04
CA ALA A 75 5.61 16.75 13.37
C ALA A 75 5.94 18.19 13.76
N SER A 76 5.30 18.73 14.79
CA SER A 76 5.42 20.14 15.17
C SER A 76 5.41 20.36 16.69
N PRO A 77 6.00 21.46 17.20
CA PRO A 77 6.66 22.55 16.48
C PRO A 77 8.03 22.15 15.91
N GLU A 78 8.47 22.87 14.88
CA GLU A 78 9.85 22.80 14.37
C GLU A 78 10.41 24.23 14.23
N PRO A 79 11.57 24.54 14.86
CA PRO A 79 12.35 23.69 15.75
C PRO A 79 11.66 23.47 17.12
N VAL A 80 12.05 22.39 17.82
CA VAL A 80 11.55 22.08 19.17
C VAL A 80 12.69 22.03 20.17
N LYS A 81 12.48 22.54 21.38
CA LYS A 81 13.48 22.41 22.46
C LYS A 81 13.60 20.97 22.92
N LYS A 82 14.82 20.52 23.23
CA LYS A 82 15.10 19.19 23.77
C LYS A 82 14.26 18.89 25.02
N GLY A 83 13.69 17.69 25.06
CA GLY A 83 12.80 17.22 26.12
C GLY A 83 11.40 17.83 26.09
N LYS A 84 11.09 18.75 25.17
CA LYS A 84 9.74 19.28 25.01
C LYS A 84 8.85 18.37 24.18
N THR A 85 7.56 18.64 24.31
CA THR A 85 6.51 17.88 23.64
C THR A 85 6.51 18.23 22.17
N LEU A 86 6.54 17.18 21.34
CA LEU A 86 6.34 17.23 19.90
C LEU A 86 5.00 16.56 19.60
N ALA A 87 4.12 17.27 18.90
CA ALA A 87 2.89 16.70 18.37
C ALA A 87 3.19 16.07 17.01
N VAL A 88 2.76 14.83 16.80
CA VAL A 88 2.82 14.18 15.50
C VAL A 88 1.41 13.86 15.05
N THR A 89 1.03 14.41 13.91
CA THR A 89 -0.27 14.24 13.27
C THR A 89 -0.14 13.54 11.93
N GLY A 90 -1.24 13.07 11.38
CA GLY A 90 -1.34 12.48 10.05
C GLY A 90 -2.78 12.12 9.70
N ASN A 91 -3.01 11.69 8.48
CA ASN A 91 -4.29 11.15 8.04
C ASN A 91 -4.07 9.86 7.24
N LEU A 92 -4.86 8.83 7.50
CA LEU A 92 -4.91 7.60 6.71
C LEU A 92 -6.20 7.57 5.89
N THR A 93 -6.05 7.58 4.57
CA THR A 93 -7.17 7.45 3.64
C THR A 93 -7.00 6.23 2.75
N ARG A 94 -8.10 5.75 2.16
CA ARG A 94 -8.16 4.57 1.30
C ARG A 94 -9.04 4.84 0.11
N ALA A 95 -8.59 4.42 -1.08
CA ALA A 95 -9.36 4.53 -2.31
C ALA A 95 -10.75 3.91 -2.13
N ASN A 96 -11.80 4.60 -2.54
CA ASN A 96 -13.17 4.12 -2.57
C ASN A 96 -13.60 4.06 -4.04
N TRP A 97 -13.83 2.85 -4.55
CA TRP A 97 -14.16 2.64 -5.96
C TRP A 97 -15.62 2.94 -6.29
N GLU A 98 -16.50 3.05 -5.30
CA GLU A 98 -17.91 3.44 -5.49
C GLU A 98 -18.04 4.97 -5.65
N THR A 99 -17.22 5.73 -4.93
CA THR A 99 -17.27 7.21 -4.92
C THR A 99 -16.16 7.86 -5.74
N TYR A 100 -15.21 7.05 -6.24
CA TYR A 100 -14.01 7.47 -6.98
C TYR A 100 -13.16 8.51 -6.24
N LYS A 101 -13.15 8.44 -4.91
CA LYS A 101 -12.41 9.33 -4.00
C LYS A 101 -11.61 8.52 -2.98
N TYR A 102 -10.65 9.16 -2.33
CA TYR A 102 -10.07 8.62 -1.10
C TYR A 102 -11.00 8.91 0.07
N ALA A 103 -11.43 7.86 0.76
CA ALA A 103 -12.25 7.95 1.96
C ALA A 103 -11.39 7.72 3.20
N ASP A 104 -11.77 8.38 4.29
CA ASP A 104 -11.09 8.24 5.57
C ASP A 104 -11.12 6.80 6.08
N TYR A 105 -9.98 6.32 6.60
CA TYR A 105 -9.86 4.94 7.05
C TYR A 105 -9.66 4.85 8.56
N THR A 106 -10.78 4.70 9.26
CA THR A 106 -10.90 4.74 10.72
C THR A 106 -10.61 3.38 11.39
N GLY A 107 -10.31 3.39 12.69
CA GLY A 107 -10.14 2.18 13.50
C GLY A 107 -8.90 1.34 13.19
N GLN A 108 -7.93 1.89 12.44
CA GLN A 108 -6.75 1.14 11.98
C GLN A 108 -5.53 1.39 12.85
N PRO A 109 -4.78 0.34 13.25
CA PRO A 109 -3.52 0.53 13.95
C PRO A 109 -2.41 0.99 13.00
N VAL A 110 -1.81 2.14 13.31
CA VAL A 110 -0.71 2.75 12.53
C VAL A 110 0.48 3.01 13.45
N LYS A 111 1.68 2.67 12.98
CA LYS A 111 2.91 2.78 13.76
C LYS A 111 3.53 4.17 13.56
N LEU A 112 3.78 4.89 14.66
CA LEU A 112 4.68 6.04 14.65
C LEU A 112 6.12 5.53 14.70
N GLN A 113 6.93 5.96 13.75
CA GLN A 113 8.33 5.60 13.65
C GLN A 113 9.23 6.82 13.73
N PHE A 114 10.40 6.64 14.34
CA PHE A 114 11.45 7.64 14.42
C PHE A 114 12.76 7.09 13.84
N ARG A 115 13.50 7.94 13.14
CA ARG A 115 14.87 7.67 12.68
C ARG A 115 15.76 8.84 13.06
N LYS A 116 16.82 8.59 13.84
CA LYS A 116 17.79 9.63 14.21
C LYS A 116 18.51 10.17 12.97
N LYS A 117 18.78 11.47 12.91
CA LYS A 117 19.61 12.09 11.86
C LYS A 117 20.98 11.39 11.77
N GLY A 118 21.44 11.16 10.55
CA GLY A 118 22.68 10.42 10.28
C GLY A 118 22.54 8.90 10.34
N THR A 119 21.34 8.36 10.54
CA THR A 119 21.07 6.91 10.52
C THR A 119 20.05 6.55 9.44
N ASN A 120 19.94 5.26 9.11
CA ASN A 120 19.04 4.75 8.07
C ASN A 120 17.90 3.87 8.60
N THR A 121 17.88 3.60 9.91
CA THR A 121 16.92 2.65 10.50
C THR A 121 15.81 3.39 11.24
N TYR A 122 14.56 3.12 10.85
CA TYR A 122 13.38 3.57 11.59
C TYR A 122 13.04 2.57 12.69
N THR A 123 12.76 3.07 13.89
CA THR A 123 12.23 2.29 15.01
C THR A 123 10.80 2.71 15.32
N THR A 124 9.93 1.75 15.61
CA THR A 124 8.57 2.05 16.07
C THR A 124 8.63 2.51 17.52
N VAL A 125 8.14 3.72 17.78
CA VAL A 125 8.09 4.31 19.12
C VAL A 125 6.69 4.34 19.70
N LYS A 126 5.66 4.23 18.84
CA LYS A 126 4.25 4.14 19.28
C LYS A 126 3.39 3.46 18.23
N THR A 127 2.24 2.95 18.64
CA THR A 127 1.14 2.57 17.75
C THR A 127 -0.10 3.36 18.15
N VAL A 128 -0.78 3.92 17.16
CA VAL A 128 -1.98 4.75 17.33
C VAL A 128 -3.06 4.22 16.41
N THR A 129 -4.29 4.11 16.93
CA THR A 129 -5.45 3.76 16.12
C THR A 129 -6.01 5.01 15.47
N THR A 130 -6.31 4.96 14.16
CA THR A 130 -6.94 6.08 13.47
C THR A 130 -8.30 6.39 14.09
N GLY A 131 -8.53 7.68 14.37
CA GLY A 131 -9.79 8.17 14.93
C GLY A 131 -10.83 8.43 13.85
N ASN A 132 -11.77 9.33 14.15
CA ASN A 132 -12.69 9.89 13.16
C ASN A 132 -11.89 10.54 12.03
N ASP A 133 -12.48 10.54 10.83
CA ASP A 133 -11.89 11.14 9.62
C ASP A 133 -10.47 10.63 9.33
N GLY A 134 -10.14 9.40 9.74
CA GLY A 134 -8.84 8.76 9.46
C GLY A 134 -7.67 9.36 10.25
N ALA A 135 -7.96 10.27 11.18
CA ALA A 135 -6.96 11.10 11.84
C ALA A 135 -6.02 10.30 12.74
N LEU A 136 -4.73 10.61 12.65
CA LEU A 136 -3.67 10.18 13.56
C LEU A 136 -3.18 11.39 14.33
N LYS A 137 -3.13 11.28 15.66
CA LYS A 137 -2.58 12.33 16.51
C LYS A 137 -1.97 11.71 17.75
N THR A 138 -0.75 12.11 18.06
CA THR A 138 -0.13 11.76 19.33
C THR A 138 0.94 12.77 19.73
N THR A 139 1.45 12.63 20.94
CA THR A 139 2.57 13.41 21.43
C THR A 139 3.71 12.52 21.89
N VAL A 140 4.93 13.01 21.71
CA VAL A 140 6.20 12.38 22.07
C VAL A 140 7.15 13.43 22.63
N LYS A 141 8.27 13.01 23.22
CA LYS A 141 9.34 13.91 23.64
C LYS A 141 10.43 13.97 22.58
N ALA A 142 10.77 15.18 22.14
CA ALA A 142 11.86 15.38 21.19
C ALA A 142 13.21 15.32 21.91
N ALA A 143 14.07 14.37 21.57
CA ALA A 143 15.35 14.15 22.25
C ALA A 143 16.57 14.54 21.41
N THR A 144 16.49 14.37 20.09
CA THR A 144 17.57 14.60 19.12
C THR A 144 16.95 14.81 17.73
N ASP A 145 17.69 15.45 16.84
CA ASP A 145 17.33 15.57 15.44
C ASP A 145 16.98 14.21 14.80
N GLY A 146 15.96 14.22 13.96
CA GLY A 146 15.61 13.03 13.18
C GLY A 146 14.33 13.18 12.39
N TYR A 147 13.86 12.05 11.88
CA TYR A 147 12.72 11.96 10.98
C TYR A 147 11.60 11.17 11.63
N TRP A 148 10.39 11.68 11.55
CA TRP A 148 9.16 11.08 12.06
C TRP A 148 8.28 10.65 10.90
N ARG A 149 7.70 9.45 10.98
CA ARG A 149 6.73 8.99 9.97
C ARG A 149 5.68 8.07 10.56
N TRP A 150 4.53 8.04 9.92
CA TRP A 150 3.53 6.99 10.12
C TRP A 150 3.75 5.83 9.16
N SER A 151 3.49 4.60 9.62
CA SER A 151 3.56 3.38 8.82
C SER A 151 2.37 2.48 9.10
N PHE A 152 1.55 2.26 8.08
CA PHE A 152 0.37 1.40 8.09
C PHE A 152 0.67 0.07 7.40
N ALA A 153 0.36 -1.03 8.09
CA ALA A 153 0.68 -2.39 7.63
C ALA A 153 -0.27 -2.94 6.55
N GLY A 154 -1.33 -2.22 6.20
CA GLY A 154 -2.34 -2.73 5.28
C GLY A 154 -3.22 -3.80 5.90
N THR A 155 -4.13 -4.34 5.08
CA THR A 155 -5.01 -5.46 5.45
C THR A 155 -5.07 -6.48 4.30
N SER A 156 -5.97 -7.46 4.38
CA SER A 156 -6.25 -8.38 3.27
C SER A 156 -6.74 -7.64 2.03
N THR A 157 -7.53 -6.58 2.19
CA THR A 157 -8.20 -5.83 1.11
C THR A 157 -7.64 -4.42 0.90
N THR A 158 -6.62 -4.03 1.67
CA THR A 158 -6.07 -2.67 1.66
C THR A 158 -4.54 -2.69 1.61
N SER A 159 -3.94 -1.84 0.79
CA SER A 159 -2.47 -1.75 0.69
C SER A 159 -1.85 -1.19 1.97
N THR A 160 -0.57 -1.52 2.16
CA THR A 160 0.32 -0.83 3.10
C THR A 160 0.52 0.62 2.65
N ALA A 161 0.76 1.53 3.60
CA ALA A 161 1.21 2.89 3.30
C ALA A 161 2.27 3.32 4.31
N THR A 162 3.27 4.08 3.85
CA THR A 162 4.29 4.68 4.72
C THR A 162 4.45 6.12 4.30
N ALA A 163 4.23 7.05 5.24
CA ALA A 163 4.41 8.45 4.96
C ALA A 163 5.90 8.76 4.69
N PRO A 164 6.20 9.76 3.84
CA PRO A 164 7.53 10.38 3.81
C PRO A 164 7.94 10.80 5.23
N GLY A 165 9.23 10.74 5.55
CA GLY A 165 9.71 11.16 6.87
C GLY A 165 9.73 12.68 6.99
N ASP A 166 9.16 13.20 8.08
CA ASP A 166 9.19 14.61 8.44
C ASP A 166 10.36 14.89 9.38
N TYR A 167 11.25 15.79 8.97
CA TYR A 167 12.44 16.12 9.75
C TYR A 167 12.05 17.06 10.90
N VAL A 168 12.72 16.90 12.05
CA VAL A 168 12.56 17.81 13.19
C VAL A 168 13.94 18.19 13.72
N ASP A 169 14.23 19.49 13.68
CA ASP A 169 15.37 20.13 14.35
C ASP A 169 15.14 20.26 15.87
N VAL A 170 16.02 19.66 16.69
CA VAL A 170 15.93 19.69 18.16
C VAL A 170 17.03 20.58 18.75
N ARG A 171 16.63 21.60 19.51
CA ARG A 171 17.52 22.63 20.08
C ARG A 171 17.65 22.59 21.60
#